data_AF-A0A820MPC5-F1
#
_entry.id   AF-A0A820MPC5-F1
#
_cell.length_a   1.000
_cell.length_b   1.000
_cell.length_c   1.000
_cell.angle_alpha   90.00
_cell.angle_beta   90.00
_cell.angle_gamma   90.00
#
_symmetry.space_group_name_H-M   'P 1'
#
loop_
_entity.id
_entity.type
_entity.pdbx_description
1 polymer ?
#
loop_
_entity_poly.entity_id
_entity_poly.type
_entity_poly.pdbx_seq_one_letter_code
_entity_poly.pdbx_strand_id
1 'polypeptide(L)'
;NDLLRHRHLFTLTEVLKAVTMLDAGQQIRVYEKQLKRLELSKTKCKATKLGKIKNNIDNLNKLKVSNGSASGGIARHIQRWTRTLTQQELEYFALHMPTEPWRKLADIVHFNPTKDFPALPWFLPFCFGTPAPEETMVNRCRDLTAVNINNLIKEFKIPYSHLKQFKEHLNDESKARIASYEEKVDIILW
;
A
#
# COMPACT_ATOMS: atom_id res chain seq x y z
N ASN A 1 -2.84 21.15 -11.20
CA ASN A 1 -4.23 20.64 -11.10
C ASN A 1 -4.21 19.28 -10.45
N ASP A 2 -3.67 19.23 -9.22
CA ASP A 2 -2.82 18.12 -8.84
C ASP A 2 -3.44 17.24 -7.74
N LEU A 3 -3.27 15.91 -7.83
CA LEU A 3 -3.29 14.98 -6.68
C LEU A 3 -2.70 15.59 -5.39
N LEU A 4 -1.68 16.43 -5.52
CA LEU A 4 -1.04 17.18 -4.43
C LEU A 4 -1.95 18.22 -3.75
N ARG A 5 -2.80 18.92 -4.50
CA ARG A 5 -3.72 19.96 -3.97
C ARG A 5 -4.87 19.37 -3.17
N HIS A 6 -5.26 18.14 -3.50
CA HIS A 6 -6.38 17.44 -2.90
C HIS A 6 -5.94 16.14 -2.23
N ARG A 7 -4.74 16.11 -1.65
CA ARG A 7 -4.18 14.92 -1.00
C ARG A 7 -5.16 14.29 -0.01
N HIS A 8 -5.88 15.11 0.76
CA HIS A 8 -6.86 14.66 1.75
C HIS A 8 -8.10 13.97 1.14
N LEU A 9 -8.33 14.11 -0.18
CA LEU A 9 -9.44 13.47 -0.89
C LEU A 9 -9.06 12.13 -1.52
N PHE A 10 -7.77 11.80 -1.59
CA PHE A 10 -7.30 10.62 -2.29
C PHE A 10 -6.49 9.71 -1.36
N THR A 11 -6.99 8.51 -1.14
CA THR A 11 -6.25 7.44 -0.48
C THR A 11 -5.54 6.57 -1.51
N LEU A 12 -4.71 5.63 -1.02
CA LEU A 12 -4.05 4.63 -1.85
C LEU A 12 -5.03 3.89 -2.77
N THR A 13 -6.26 3.63 -2.32
CA THR A 13 -7.23 2.83 -3.06
C THR A 13 -7.73 3.58 -4.30
N GLU A 14 -8.08 4.86 -4.19
CA GLU A 14 -8.51 5.66 -5.34
C GLU A 14 -7.37 5.84 -6.33
N VAL A 15 -6.15 6.13 -5.83
CA VAL A 15 -4.96 6.27 -6.66
C VAL A 15 -4.67 4.99 -7.44
N LEU A 16 -4.63 3.85 -6.74
CA LEU A 16 -4.38 2.55 -7.38
C LEU A 16 -5.45 2.21 -8.41
N LYS A 17 -6.73 2.43 -8.10
CA LYS A 17 -7.84 2.15 -9.03
C LYS A 17 -7.71 2.99 -10.30
N ALA A 18 -7.49 4.30 -10.16
CA ALA A 18 -7.32 5.19 -11.29
C ALA A 18 -6.13 4.79 -12.16
N VAL A 19 -5.00 4.47 -11.54
CA VAL A 19 -3.77 4.05 -12.23
C VAL A 19 -3.93 2.70 -12.92
N THR A 20 -4.64 1.76 -12.31
CA THR A 20 -4.95 0.45 -12.91
C THR A 20 -5.80 0.61 -14.17
N MET A 21 -6.77 1.53 -14.17
CA MET A 21 -7.56 1.84 -15.38
C MET A 21 -6.70 2.44 -16.49
N LEU A 22 -5.74 3.30 -16.13
CA LEU A 22 -4.79 3.91 -17.07
C LEU A 22 -3.74 2.91 -17.60
N ASP A 23 -3.36 1.91 -16.80
CA ASP A 23 -2.40 0.85 -17.17
C ASP A 23 -3.04 -0.29 -17.97
N ALA A 24 -4.38 -0.39 -17.99
CA ALA A 24 -5.10 -1.46 -18.68
C ALA A 24 -4.67 -1.65 -20.14
N GLY A 25 -4.42 -0.55 -20.87
CA GLY A 25 -3.94 -0.59 -22.26
C GLY A 25 -2.53 -1.14 -22.44
N GLN A 26 -1.68 -1.06 -21.41
CA GLN A 26 -0.36 -1.69 -21.39
C GLN A 26 -0.48 -3.18 -21.06
N GLN A 27 -1.30 -3.53 -20.06
CA GLN A 27 -1.57 -4.92 -19.69
C GLN A 27 -2.19 -5.73 -20.84
N ILE A 28 -3.12 -5.15 -21.61
CA ILE A 28 -3.68 -5.77 -22.82
C ILE A 28 -2.56 -6.18 -23.78
N ARG A 29 -1.63 -5.26 -24.07
CA ARG A 29 -0.51 -5.52 -24.98
C ARG A 29 0.44 -6.61 -24.44
N VAL A 30 0.59 -6.71 -23.12
CA VAL A 30 1.36 -7.80 -22.49
C VAL A 30 0.66 -9.14 -22.73
N TYR A 31 -0.64 -9.23 -22.49
CA TYR A 31 -1.42 -10.46 -22.70
C TYR A 31 -1.51 -10.85 -24.18
N GLU A 32 -1.67 -9.89 -25.10
CA GLU A 32 -1.64 -10.13 -26.55
C GLU A 32 -0.28 -10.71 -26.99
N LYS A 33 0.83 -10.16 -26.49
CA LYS A 33 2.17 -10.71 -26.75
C LYS A 33 2.32 -12.12 -26.19
N GLN A 34 1.81 -12.38 -24.99
CA GLN A 34 1.82 -13.72 -24.40
C GLN A 34 0.99 -14.70 -25.24
N LEU A 35 -0.19 -14.29 -25.71
CA LEU A 35 -1.06 -15.10 -26.56
C LEU A 35 -0.35 -15.46 -27.87
N LYS A 36 0.21 -14.46 -28.57
CA LYS A 36 0.95 -14.66 -29.83
C LYS A 36 2.14 -15.61 -29.65
N ARG A 37 2.87 -15.51 -28.53
CA ARG A 37 3.98 -16.43 -28.21
C ARG A 37 3.50 -17.88 -28.01
N LEU A 38 2.36 -18.08 -27.37
CA LEU A 38 1.79 -19.41 -27.17
C LEU A 38 1.27 -20.01 -28.47
N GLU A 39 0.67 -19.20 -29.35
CA GLU A 39 0.20 -19.62 -30.68
C GLU A 39 1.35 -20.03 -31.59
N LEU A 40 2.49 -19.33 -31.50
CA LEU A 40 3.71 -19.67 -32.24
C LEU A 40 4.52 -20.83 -31.62
N SER A 41 4.21 -21.23 -30.38
CA SER A 41 4.93 -22.30 -29.72
C SER A 41 4.54 -23.66 -30.31
N LYS A 42 5.53 -24.51 -30.61
CA LYS A 42 5.30 -25.87 -31.16
C LYS A 42 4.60 -26.81 -30.16
N THR A 43 4.56 -26.43 -28.89
CA THR A 43 3.96 -27.22 -27.81
C THR A 43 2.48 -26.84 -27.65
N LYS A 44 1.59 -27.83 -27.71
CA LYS A 44 0.15 -27.63 -27.52
C LYS A 44 -0.13 -27.03 -26.13
N CYS A 45 -0.54 -25.76 -26.10
CA CYS A 45 -0.91 -25.09 -24.86
C CYS A 45 -2.26 -25.62 -24.33
N LYS A 46 -2.43 -25.68 -23.01
CA LYS A 46 -3.70 -26.06 -22.38
C LYS A 46 -4.78 -25.02 -22.71
N ALA A 47 -5.94 -25.48 -23.18
CA ALA A 47 -7.08 -24.61 -23.54
C ALA A 47 -7.51 -23.69 -22.39
N THR A 48 -7.43 -24.17 -21.14
CA THR A 48 -7.73 -23.38 -19.93
C THR A 48 -6.82 -22.16 -19.78
N LYS A 49 -5.54 -22.28 -20.12
CA LYS A 49 -4.57 -21.17 -20.06
C LYS A 49 -4.87 -20.12 -21.14
N LEU A 50 -5.19 -20.57 -22.36
CA LEU A 50 -5.59 -19.68 -23.46
C LEU A 50 -6.90 -18.94 -23.13
N GLY A 51 -7.88 -19.65 -22.60
CA GLY A 51 -9.15 -19.05 -22.15
C GLY A 51 -8.93 -17.97 -21.09
N LYS A 52 -8.05 -18.22 -20.09
CA LYS A 52 -7.70 -17.21 -19.08
C LYS A 52 -7.07 -15.95 -19.69
N ILE A 53 -6.15 -16.08 -20.63
CA ILE A 53 -5.50 -14.93 -21.28
C ILE A 53 -6.52 -14.11 -22.08
N LYS A 54 -7.39 -14.77 -22.87
CA LYS A 54 -8.45 -14.10 -23.64
C LYS A 54 -9.44 -13.37 -22.72
N ASN A 55 -9.89 -14.04 -21.65
CA ASN A 55 -10.77 -13.42 -20.65
C ASN A 55 -10.13 -12.20 -19.98
N ASN A 56 -8.82 -12.23 -19.70
CA ASN A 56 -8.12 -11.08 -19.15
C ASN A 56 -8.07 -9.90 -20.14
N ILE A 57 -7.83 -10.16 -21.42
CA ILE A 57 -7.88 -9.13 -22.47
C ILE A 57 -9.28 -8.51 -22.54
N ASP A 58 -10.33 -9.32 -22.56
CA ASP A 58 -11.71 -8.84 -22.64
C ASP A 58 -12.11 -8.02 -21.40
N ASN A 59 -11.72 -8.47 -20.21
CA ASN A 59 -11.95 -7.73 -18.97
C ASN A 59 -11.21 -6.39 -18.94
N LEU A 60 -9.96 -6.36 -19.40
CA LEU A 60 -9.17 -5.13 -19.46
C LEU A 60 -9.70 -4.18 -20.54
N ASN A 61 -10.21 -4.68 -21.66
CA ASN A 61 -10.85 -3.84 -22.69
C ASN A 61 -12.10 -3.13 -22.15
N LYS A 62 -12.87 -3.78 -21.26
CA LYS A 62 -14.00 -3.15 -20.56
C LYS A 62 -13.58 -2.07 -19.56
N LEU A 63 -12.40 -2.24 -18.93
CA LEU A 63 -11.87 -1.31 -17.94
C LEU A 63 -11.11 -0.12 -18.57
N LYS A 64 -10.51 -0.35 -19.74
CA LYS A 64 -9.65 0.60 -20.43
C LYS A 64 -10.40 1.90 -20.72
N VAL A 65 -9.78 3.00 -20.33
CA VAL A 65 -10.27 4.34 -20.68
C VAL A 65 -10.07 4.64 -22.16
N SER A 66 -11.00 5.39 -22.76
CA SER A 66 -10.93 5.78 -24.17
C SER A 66 -9.69 6.62 -24.49
N ASN A 67 -9.32 7.51 -23.57
CA ASN A 67 -8.20 8.43 -23.70
C ASN A 67 -7.28 8.36 -22.47
N GLY A 68 -5.97 8.47 -22.70
CA GLY A 68 -4.95 8.48 -21.65
C GLY A 68 -4.29 7.12 -21.40
N SER A 69 -3.16 7.15 -20.69
CA SER A 69 -2.39 5.98 -20.30
C SER A 69 -1.62 6.23 -19.01
N ALA A 70 -1.11 5.16 -18.38
CA ALA A 70 -0.16 5.24 -17.27
C ALA A 70 1.21 5.74 -17.75
N SER A 71 1.26 6.98 -18.23
CA SER A 71 2.46 7.61 -18.76
C SER A 71 3.47 7.96 -17.65
N GLY A 72 4.72 8.19 -18.03
CA GLY A 72 5.75 8.68 -17.09
C GLY A 72 5.39 10.01 -16.42
N GLY A 73 4.55 10.85 -17.05
CA GLY A 73 4.02 12.06 -16.43
C GLY A 73 3.11 11.76 -15.24
N ILE A 74 2.18 10.81 -15.41
CA ILE A 74 1.29 10.33 -14.35
C ILE A 74 2.10 9.65 -13.25
N ALA A 75 3.05 8.78 -13.61
CA ALA A 75 3.92 8.11 -12.65
C ALA A 75 4.69 9.11 -11.78
N ARG A 76 5.33 10.12 -12.39
CA ARG A 76 6.03 11.20 -11.64
C ARG A 76 5.10 11.96 -10.71
N HIS A 77 3.84 12.15 -11.11
CA HIS A 77 2.86 12.86 -10.30
C HIS A 77 2.50 12.08 -9.04
N ILE A 78 2.30 10.77 -9.19
CA ILE A 78 2.04 9.85 -8.07
C ILE A 78 3.27 9.75 -7.17
N GLN A 79 4.48 9.64 -7.73
CA GLN A 79 5.72 9.67 -6.96
C GLN A 79 5.83 10.94 -6.09
N ARG A 80 5.45 12.11 -6.63
CA ARG A 80 5.41 13.35 -5.82
C ARG A 80 4.37 13.27 -4.71
N TRP A 81 3.19 12.71 -4.99
CA TRP A 81 2.15 12.50 -3.97
C TRP A 81 2.65 11.57 -2.85
N THR A 82 3.31 10.45 -3.20
CA THR A 82 3.88 9.52 -2.22
C THR A 82 4.90 10.18 -1.31
N ARG A 83 5.74 11.09 -1.84
CA ARG A 83 6.72 11.85 -1.04
C ARG A 83 6.10 12.79 0.00
N THR A 84 4.80 13.07 -0.10
CA THR A 84 4.10 13.89 0.90
C THR A 84 3.69 13.10 2.13
N LEU A 85 3.67 11.76 2.06
CA LEU A 85 3.31 10.89 3.16
C LEU A 85 4.34 10.99 4.28
N THR A 86 3.84 11.17 5.50
CA THR A 86 4.66 11.25 6.71
C THR A 86 5.11 9.87 7.15
N GLN A 87 6.14 9.83 7.99
CA GLN A 87 6.57 8.58 8.63
C GLN A 87 5.41 7.90 9.36
N GLN A 88 4.62 8.64 10.13
CA GLN A 88 3.50 8.10 10.90
C GLN A 88 2.43 7.45 10.00
N GLU A 89 2.10 8.08 8.87
CA GLU A 89 1.14 7.50 7.90
C GLU A 89 1.70 6.22 7.27
N LEU A 90 2.99 6.20 6.92
CA LEU A 90 3.63 5.02 6.34
C LEU A 90 3.74 3.86 7.35
N GLU A 91 4.06 4.15 8.60
CA GLU A 91 4.05 3.18 9.70
C GLU A 91 2.64 2.65 9.97
N TYR A 92 1.64 3.54 9.95
CA TYR A 92 0.23 3.14 10.04
C TYR A 92 -0.16 2.18 8.91
N PHE A 93 0.22 2.48 7.66
CA PHE A 93 -0.03 1.57 6.55
C PHE A 93 0.66 0.24 6.71
N ALA A 94 1.90 0.21 7.22
CA ALA A 94 2.65 -1.02 7.42
C ALA A 94 2.04 -1.92 8.51
N LEU A 95 1.45 -1.33 9.55
CA LEU A 95 0.81 -2.06 10.65
C LEU A 95 -0.61 -2.54 10.32
N HIS A 96 -1.41 -1.67 9.68
CA HIS A 96 -2.86 -1.86 9.61
C HIS A 96 -3.39 -2.24 8.23
N MET A 97 -2.64 -1.96 7.17
CA MET A 97 -3.13 -2.12 5.81
C MET A 97 -2.40 -3.28 5.10
N PRO A 98 -3.09 -3.98 4.19
CA PRO A 98 -2.42 -4.98 3.36
C PRO A 98 -1.32 -4.32 2.51
N THR A 99 -0.23 -5.06 2.29
CA THR A 99 0.90 -4.59 1.47
C THR A 99 0.66 -4.73 -0.04
N GLU A 100 -0.31 -5.56 -0.46
CA GLU A 100 -0.59 -5.84 -1.86
C GLU A 100 -0.92 -4.59 -2.70
N PRO A 101 -1.77 -3.65 -2.26
CA PRO A 101 -2.04 -2.44 -3.03
C PRO A 101 -0.80 -1.58 -3.29
N TRP A 102 0.12 -1.51 -2.32
CA TRP A 102 1.39 -0.80 -2.47
C TRP A 102 2.30 -1.46 -3.49
N ARG A 103 2.40 -2.80 -3.48
CA ARG A 103 3.15 -3.55 -4.50
C ARG A 103 2.58 -3.29 -5.90
N LYS A 104 1.27 -3.41 -6.09
CA LYS A 104 0.62 -3.16 -7.39
C LYS A 104 0.87 -1.74 -7.89
N LEU A 105 0.79 -0.75 -7.00
CA LEU A 105 1.07 0.64 -7.38
C LEU A 105 2.55 0.81 -7.76
N ALA A 106 3.47 0.17 -7.02
CA ALA A 106 4.90 0.19 -7.30
C ALA A 106 5.25 -0.47 -8.64
N ASP A 107 4.58 -1.56 -9.01
CA ASP A 107 4.79 -2.25 -10.28
C ASP A 107 4.42 -1.37 -11.48
N ILE A 108 3.42 -0.49 -11.34
CA ILE A 108 2.98 0.42 -12.41
C ILE A 108 3.82 1.71 -12.43
N VAL A 109 4.10 2.29 -11.27
CA VAL A 109 4.72 3.62 -11.13
C VAL A 109 6.24 3.55 -11.02
N HIS A 110 6.78 2.36 -10.78
CA HIS A 110 8.21 2.09 -10.58
C HIS A 110 8.80 2.97 -9.47
N PHE A 111 8.25 2.85 -8.26
CA PHE A 111 8.74 3.59 -7.11
C PHE A 111 10.19 3.23 -6.78
N ASN A 112 10.93 4.22 -6.33
CA ASN A 112 12.24 4.06 -5.71
C ASN A 112 12.12 4.22 -4.18
N PRO A 113 12.58 3.24 -3.36
CA PRO A 113 12.41 3.28 -1.91
C PRO A 113 12.96 4.54 -1.24
N THR A 114 14.18 4.97 -1.60
CA THR A 114 14.85 6.09 -0.92
C THR A 114 14.38 7.45 -1.44
N LYS A 115 14.07 7.54 -2.74
CA LYS A 115 13.63 8.78 -3.38
C LYS A 115 12.14 9.08 -3.20
N ASP A 116 11.30 8.05 -3.25
CA ASP A 116 9.85 8.23 -3.21
C ASP A 116 9.25 8.01 -1.81
N PHE A 117 9.96 7.29 -0.93
CA PHE A 117 9.61 7.13 0.48
C PHE A 117 10.75 7.62 1.41
N PRO A 118 11.19 8.88 1.29
CA PRO A 118 12.34 9.38 2.05
C PRO A 118 12.12 9.35 3.57
N ALA A 119 10.87 9.48 4.03
CA ALA A 119 10.52 9.40 5.45
C ALA A 119 10.58 7.98 6.01
N LEU A 120 10.51 6.94 5.16
CA LEU A 120 10.53 5.54 5.59
C LEU A 120 11.09 4.62 4.48
N PRO A 121 12.40 4.65 4.19
CA PRO A 121 12.96 3.97 3.02
C PRO A 121 12.78 2.45 3.00
N TRP A 122 12.62 1.82 4.18
CA TRP A 122 12.38 0.38 4.30
C TRP A 122 10.92 -0.02 4.01
N PHE A 123 9.99 0.94 3.92
CA PHE A 123 8.55 0.68 3.73
C PHE A 123 8.25 -0.09 2.43
N LEU A 124 8.85 0.33 1.32
CA LEU A 124 8.61 -0.34 0.03
C LEU A 124 9.18 -1.76 0.02
N PRO A 125 10.45 -2.01 0.43
CA PRO A 125 10.96 -3.37 0.65
C PRO A 125 10.06 -4.21 1.55
N PHE A 126 9.53 -3.62 2.63
CA PHE A 126 8.58 -4.28 3.52
C PHE A 126 7.31 -4.72 2.80
N CYS A 127 6.77 -3.88 1.92
CA CYS A 127 5.61 -4.25 1.10
C CYS A 127 5.89 -5.46 0.21
N PHE A 128 7.13 -5.66 -0.23
CA PHE A 128 7.58 -6.80 -1.03
C PHE A 128 8.02 -8.03 -0.22
N GLY A 129 7.96 -7.98 1.12
CA GLY A 129 8.19 -9.11 2.01
C GLY A 129 9.48 -9.07 2.82
N THR A 130 10.30 -8.03 2.68
CA THR A 130 11.44 -7.80 3.59
C THR A 130 10.90 -7.52 4.99
N PRO A 131 11.48 -8.06 6.08
CA PRO A 131 11.05 -7.71 7.43
C PRO A 131 11.31 -6.21 7.70
N ALA A 132 10.47 -5.61 8.55
CA ALA A 132 10.73 -4.27 9.06
C ALA A 132 11.99 -4.32 9.96
N PRO A 133 12.84 -3.27 9.98
CA PRO A 133 14.05 -3.27 10.81
C PRO A 133 13.71 -3.45 12.30
N GLU A 134 14.61 -4.09 13.04
CA GLU A 134 14.33 -4.56 14.41
C GLU A 134 13.95 -3.44 15.39
N GLU A 135 14.58 -2.28 15.23
CA GLU A 135 14.38 -1.09 16.06
C GLU A 135 13.08 -0.32 15.77
N THR A 136 12.34 -0.72 14.73
CA THR A 136 11.15 0.02 14.32
C THR A 136 9.92 -0.38 15.12
N MET A 137 9.02 0.59 15.34
CA MET A 137 7.70 0.34 15.93
C MET A 137 6.99 -0.81 15.23
N VAL A 138 7.04 -0.85 13.89
CA VAL A 138 6.33 -1.86 13.09
C VAL A 138 6.81 -3.28 13.38
N ASN A 139 8.12 -3.49 13.56
CA ASN A 139 8.62 -4.80 13.93
C ASN A 139 8.29 -5.15 15.38
N ARG A 140 8.52 -4.22 16.31
CA ARG A 140 8.31 -4.42 17.75
C ARG A 140 6.85 -4.63 18.14
N CYS A 141 5.93 -4.02 17.40
CA CYS A 141 4.49 -4.14 17.62
C CYS A 141 3.87 -5.38 16.98
N ARG A 142 4.61 -6.15 16.18
CA ARG A 142 4.11 -7.37 15.54
C ARG A 142 3.74 -8.45 16.56
N ASP A 143 4.51 -8.54 17.65
CA ASP A 143 4.32 -9.48 18.75
C ASP A 143 3.77 -8.78 20.00
N LEU A 144 2.80 -7.89 19.82
CA LEU A 144 2.13 -7.23 20.95
C LEU A 144 1.37 -8.25 21.80
N THR A 145 1.63 -8.21 23.10
CA THR A 145 1.03 -9.09 24.12
C THR A 145 0.56 -8.25 25.31
N ALA A 146 -0.33 -8.81 26.12
CA ALA A 146 -0.80 -8.19 27.36
C ALA A 146 0.35 -7.81 28.32
N VAL A 147 1.49 -8.51 28.24
CA VAL A 147 2.64 -8.30 29.13
C VAL A 147 3.56 -7.18 28.63
N ASN A 148 3.81 -7.09 27.32
CA ASN A 148 4.77 -6.14 26.76
C ASN A 148 4.16 -4.77 26.38
N ILE A 149 2.83 -4.68 26.28
CA ILE A 149 2.14 -3.51 25.74
C ILE A 149 2.46 -2.20 26.46
N ASN A 150 2.44 -2.18 27.79
CA ASN A 150 2.68 -0.97 28.57
C ASN A 150 4.14 -0.48 28.41
N ASN A 151 5.10 -1.38 28.21
CA ASN A 151 6.49 -1.00 27.93
C ASN A 151 6.64 -0.42 26.52
N LEU A 152 6.00 -1.05 25.53
CA LEU A 152 6.04 -0.59 24.14
C LEU A 152 5.38 0.78 23.95
N ILE A 153 4.31 1.08 24.69
CA ILE A 153 3.66 2.41 24.66
C ILE A 153 4.59 3.50 25.21
N LYS A 154 5.49 3.18 26.14
CA LYS A 154 6.51 4.13 26.64
C LYS A 154 7.55 4.46 25.57
N GLU A 155 7.90 3.49 24.73
CA GLU A 155 8.90 3.64 23.67
C GLU A 155 8.31 4.30 22.41
N PHE A 156 7.12 3.86 21.98
CA PHE A 156 6.55 4.24 20.69
C PHE A 156 5.17 4.90 20.82
N LYS A 157 4.85 5.81 19.89
CA LYS A 157 3.50 6.38 19.76
C LYS A 157 2.63 5.44 18.92
N ILE A 158 2.16 4.37 19.55
CA ILE A 158 1.37 3.33 18.88
C ILE A 158 -0.08 3.81 18.71
N PRO A 159 -0.64 3.83 17.48
CA PRO A 159 -2.03 4.22 17.27
C PRO A 159 -3.01 3.38 18.11
N TYR A 160 -4.01 4.02 18.72
CA TYR A 160 -4.96 3.30 19.57
C TYR A 160 -5.72 2.18 18.83
N SER A 161 -5.95 2.33 17.52
CA SER A 161 -6.53 1.27 16.68
C SER A 161 -5.81 -0.07 16.84
N HIS A 162 -4.49 -0.07 17.10
CA HIS A 162 -3.69 -1.26 17.36
C HIS A 162 -3.78 -1.76 18.81
N LEU A 163 -4.02 -0.84 19.75
CA LEU A 163 -4.06 -1.11 21.19
C LEU A 163 -5.45 -1.50 21.69
N LYS A 164 -6.51 -1.21 20.93
CA LYS A 164 -7.92 -1.42 21.31
C LYS A 164 -8.21 -2.83 21.83
N GLN A 165 -7.59 -3.86 21.25
CA GLN A 165 -7.77 -5.25 21.67
C GLN A 165 -7.19 -5.57 23.06
N PHE A 166 -6.30 -4.72 23.57
CA PHE A 166 -5.64 -4.88 24.86
C PHE A 166 -6.10 -3.86 25.90
N LYS A 167 -7.22 -3.17 25.66
CA LYS A 167 -7.73 -2.06 26.49
C LYS A 167 -7.73 -2.38 28.00
N GLU A 168 -8.11 -3.61 28.37
CA GLU A 168 -8.19 -4.06 29.77
C GLU A 168 -6.82 -4.22 30.46
N HIS A 169 -5.74 -4.33 29.69
CA HIS A 169 -4.38 -4.55 30.18
C HIS A 169 -3.55 -3.25 30.22
N LEU A 170 -4.14 -2.12 29.83
CA LEU A 170 -3.49 -0.81 29.84
C LEU A 170 -3.54 -0.21 31.25
N ASN A 171 -2.37 0.16 31.78
CA ASN A 171 -2.29 0.92 33.02
C ASN A 171 -2.60 2.41 32.78
N ASP A 172 -2.86 3.15 33.85
CA ASP A 172 -3.28 4.56 33.76
C ASP A 172 -2.21 5.46 33.14
N GLU A 173 -0.93 5.15 33.35
CA GLU A 173 0.20 5.84 32.71
C GLU A 173 0.16 5.70 31.18
N SER A 174 -0.10 4.48 30.69
CA SER A 174 -0.20 4.20 29.26
C SER A 174 -1.44 4.85 28.65
N LYS A 175 -2.58 4.83 29.35
CA LYS A 175 -3.81 5.53 28.91
C LYS A 175 -3.58 7.04 28.80
N ALA A 176 -2.97 7.65 29.80
CA ALA A 176 -2.63 9.08 29.78
C ALA A 176 -1.68 9.43 28.63
N ARG A 177 -0.69 8.56 28.37
CA ARG A 177 0.23 8.74 27.26
C ARG A 177 -0.49 8.64 25.91
N ILE A 178 -1.36 7.66 25.70
CA ILE A 178 -2.16 7.55 24.48
C ILE A 178 -3.01 8.81 24.27
N ALA A 179 -3.69 9.27 25.32
CA ALA A 179 -4.50 10.48 25.27
C ALA A 179 -3.71 11.75 24.92
N SER A 180 -2.40 11.80 25.20
CA SER A 180 -1.55 12.96 24.90
C SER A 180 -1.22 13.14 23.41
N TYR A 181 -1.34 12.09 22.59
CA TYR A 181 -1.01 12.16 21.16
C TYR A 181 -2.15 11.76 20.23
N GLU A 182 -3.25 11.21 20.74
CA GLU A 182 -4.46 10.96 19.95
C GLU A 182 -5.28 12.25 19.81
N GLU A 183 -5.60 12.65 18.58
CA GLU A 183 -6.35 13.89 18.31
C GLU A 183 -7.86 13.74 18.55
N LYS A 184 -8.39 12.51 18.48
CA LYS A 184 -9.83 12.25 18.57
C LYS A 184 -10.27 12.13 20.03
N VAL A 185 -11.15 13.03 20.47
CA VAL A 185 -11.69 13.07 21.83
C VAL A 185 -12.46 11.79 22.19
N ASP A 186 -13.16 11.17 21.25
CA ASP A 186 -13.92 9.92 21.49
C ASP A 186 -13.03 8.73 21.89
N ILE A 187 -11.74 8.81 21.51
CA ILE A 187 -10.71 7.83 21.88
C ILE A 187 -10.24 8.09 23.32
N ILE A 188 -10.46 9.27 23.91
CA ILE A 188 -9.93 9.62 25.24
C ILE A 188 -10.89 9.21 26.37
N LEU A 189 -12.16 8.90 26.07
CA LEU A 189 -13.25 8.71 27.04
C LEU A 189 -13.38 7.27 27.61
N TRP A 190 -12.28 6.61 27.95
CA TRP A 190 -12.30 5.22 28.45
C TRP A 190 -11.80 4.97 29.86
#